data_AF-A0A2C5WVE6-F1
#
_entry.id   AF-A0A2C5WVE6-F1
#
_cell.length_a   1.000
_cell.length_b   1.000
_cell.length_c   1.000
_cell.angle_alpha   90.00
_cell.angle_beta   90.00
_cell.angle_gamma   90.00
#
_symmetry.space_group_name_H-M   'P 1'
#
loop_
_entity.id
_entity.type
_entity.pdbx_description
1 polymer ?
#
loop_
_entity_poly.entity_id
_entity_poly.type
_entity_poly.pdbx_seq_one_letter_code
_entity_poly.pdbx_strand_id
1 'polypeptide(L)'
;MSAFDRIVEFVAIQCKSMTGASCFSEIPTRLDFPEFLVHASSLITIRKHQMEPAFDDAASQVVALFRLLRPQLFIVIVFILTWERGSKPTTTNIPHELPRLLLTIDARGLQEIKRLPGDLQLRRWRADDRVFVLTDQWKLAGVTAQFKFGLLRLTLPMTMYYGLDTWDTPTPPYLRQCQLHPSSIRPSTHFKTIDLRQITGITFFYSSNIIFAIHAHTEKAPCAQEALQRLHPSRRALATWVYIPIPQNDSVLALATPLALDKTLGTFNGCWLFRMRLAGDVLVGLTYSTRAARMVLSRSPPTTIVYSAVELEPTFVYGAYSMEMENEYLISAFKTPAITEPPFRNAFFSSASLENVDRVKIFSDESTGICRELHKADAHVLLPSVLVPSW
;
A
#
# COMPACT_ATOMS: atom_id res chain seq x y z
N MET A 1 41.56 -25.40 0.88
CA MET A 1 41.08 -24.74 2.10
C MET A 1 39.86 -23.90 1.79
N SER A 2 38.74 -24.26 2.40
CA SER A 2 37.52 -23.47 2.40
C SER A 2 37.72 -22.14 3.14
N ALA A 3 36.82 -21.17 2.94
CA ALA A 3 36.84 -19.92 3.72
C ALA A 3 36.71 -20.18 5.24
N PHE A 4 36.07 -21.30 5.62
CA PHE A 4 35.98 -21.79 6.99
C PHE A 4 37.36 -22.13 7.57
N ASP A 5 38.19 -22.87 6.83
CA ASP A 5 39.53 -23.26 7.30
C ASP A 5 40.42 -22.03 7.56
N ARG A 6 40.31 -21.00 6.71
CA ARG A 6 41.08 -19.75 6.84
C ARG A 6 40.67 -18.92 8.07
N ILE A 7 39.39 -18.95 8.45
CA ILE A 7 38.88 -18.18 9.60
C ILE A 7 39.25 -18.89 10.91
N VAL A 8 39.11 -20.22 10.96
CA VAL A 8 39.54 -21.01 12.12
C VAL A 8 41.04 -20.87 12.34
N GLU A 9 41.83 -20.90 11.26
CA GLU A 9 43.27 -20.68 11.31
C GLU A 9 43.62 -19.26 11.76
N PHE A 10 42.95 -18.23 11.24
CA PHE A 10 43.17 -16.84 11.67
C PHE A 10 42.85 -16.63 13.16
N VAL A 11 41.73 -17.16 13.65
CA VAL A 11 41.35 -17.08 15.07
C VAL A 11 42.32 -17.87 15.95
N ALA A 12 42.76 -19.05 15.51
CA ALA A 12 43.75 -19.84 16.23
C ALA A 12 45.13 -19.16 16.29
N ILE A 13 45.54 -18.48 15.21
CA ILE A 13 46.79 -17.70 15.15
C ILE A 13 46.73 -16.49 16.10
N GLN A 14 45.62 -15.75 16.09
CA GLN A 14 45.45 -14.61 17.00
C GLN A 14 45.38 -15.05 18.47
N CYS A 15 44.68 -16.15 18.77
CA CYS A 15 44.69 -16.73 20.11
C CYS A 15 46.09 -17.20 20.55
N LYS A 16 46.89 -17.83 19.67
CA LYS A 16 48.27 -18.23 19.98
C LYS A 16 49.20 -17.03 20.20
N SER A 17 49.05 -15.98 19.42
CA SER A 17 49.77 -14.70 19.55
C SER A 17 49.52 -14.04 20.91
N MET A 18 48.28 -14.09 21.39
CA MET A 18 47.85 -13.39 22.61
C MET A 18 48.11 -14.16 23.93
N THR A 19 48.32 -15.47 23.91
CA THR A 19 48.44 -16.28 25.15
C THR A 19 49.87 -16.70 25.52
N GLY A 20 50.85 -16.54 24.62
CA GLY A 20 52.25 -16.86 24.89
C GLY A 20 52.54 -18.32 25.29
N ALA A 21 51.57 -19.23 25.18
CA ALA A 21 51.69 -20.60 25.66
C ALA A 21 51.01 -21.63 24.74
N SER A 22 51.62 -22.81 24.68
CA SER A 22 51.31 -24.00 23.89
C SER A 22 50.01 -24.74 24.24
N CYS A 23 49.02 -24.09 24.86
CA CYS A 23 47.81 -24.75 25.38
C CYS A 23 46.76 -25.16 24.32
N PHE A 24 47.07 -25.11 23.02
CA PHE A 24 46.19 -25.57 21.94
C PHE A 24 46.81 -26.73 21.14
N SER A 25 47.49 -27.68 21.82
CA SER A 25 47.97 -28.90 21.17
C SER A 25 46.86 -29.89 20.83
N GLU A 26 45.64 -29.69 21.32
CA GLU A 26 44.48 -30.53 21.00
C GLU A 26 43.27 -29.63 20.72
N ILE A 27 43.17 -29.11 19.49
CA ILE A 27 41.88 -28.73 18.93
C ILE A 27 41.32 -30.03 18.34
N PRO A 28 40.23 -30.61 18.88
CA PRO A 28 39.60 -31.77 18.27
C PRO A 28 39.26 -31.42 16.83
N THR A 29 39.70 -32.24 15.88
CA THR A 29 39.39 -32.11 14.44
C THR A 29 37.88 -32.21 14.13
N ARG A 30 37.05 -32.43 15.15
CA ARG A 30 35.59 -32.40 15.13
C ARG A 30 35.05 -31.71 16.39
N LEU A 31 34.99 -30.40 16.37
CA LEU A 31 33.98 -29.67 17.15
C LEU A 31 32.98 -29.12 16.14
N ASP A 32 31.70 -29.44 16.31
CA ASP A 32 30.65 -28.76 15.57
C ASP A 32 30.73 -27.26 15.95
N PHE A 33 30.64 -26.39 14.93
CA PHE A 33 30.84 -24.94 15.03
C PHE A 33 30.15 -24.28 16.25
N PRO A 34 28.95 -24.69 16.70
CA PRO A 34 28.31 -24.12 17.89
C PRO A 34 29.11 -24.31 19.20
N GLU A 35 29.75 -25.47 19.40
CA GLU A 35 30.43 -25.81 20.67
C GLU A 35 31.78 -25.12 20.82
N PHE A 36 32.57 -25.05 19.73
CA PHE A 36 33.84 -24.32 19.71
C PHE A 36 33.64 -22.83 20.04
N LEU A 37 32.53 -22.26 19.57
CA LEU A 37 32.20 -20.85 19.75
C LEU A 37 31.70 -20.51 21.16
N VAL A 38 30.99 -21.43 21.83
CA VAL A 38 30.58 -21.28 23.24
C VAL A 38 31.81 -21.32 24.15
N HIS A 39 32.77 -22.22 23.87
CA HIS A 39 34.03 -22.28 24.61
C HIS A 39 34.89 -21.00 24.43
N ALA A 40 35.01 -20.49 23.20
CA ALA A 40 35.75 -19.26 22.92
C ALA A 40 35.15 -18.02 23.59
N SER A 41 33.81 -17.87 23.56
CA SER A 41 33.12 -16.76 24.24
C SER A 41 33.31 -16.79 25.77
N SER A 42 33.36 -17.99 26.35
CA SER A 42 33.54 -18.18 27.80
C SER A 42 34.97 -17.82 28.22
N LEU A 43 35.98 -18.20 27.43
CA LEU A 43 37.39 -17.83 27.65
C LEU A 43 37.64 -16.32 27.55
N ILE A 44 36.99 -15.63 26.61
CA ILE A 44 37.10 -14.16 26.47
C ILE A 44 36.48 -13.43 27.67
N THR A 45 35.38 -13.96 28.22
CA THR A 45 34.69 -13.36 29.37
C THR A 45 35.50 -13.51 30.66
N ILE A 46 36.15 -14.66 30.85
CA ILE A 46 36.97 -14.94 32.05
C ILE A 46 38.20 -14.02 32.13
N ARG A 47 38.79 -13.63 30.99
CA ARG A 47 39.98 -12.75 30.98
C ARG A 47 39.70 -11.25 31.00
N LYS A 48 38.44 -10.82 30.82
CA LYS A 48 38.06 -9.40 30.89
C LYS A 48 38.30 -8.76 32.28
N HIS A 49 38.51 -9.57 33.32
CA HIS A 49 38.86 -9.09 34.66
C HIS A 49 40.35 -8.84 34.89
N GLN A 50 41.22 -9.14 33.91
CA GLN A 50 42.66 -8.92 33.99
C GLN A 50 43.20 -8.40 32.64
N MET A 51 43.43 -7.08 32.55
CA MET A 51 44.25 -6.34 31.55
C MET A 51 43.56 -5.47 30.46
N GLU A 52 44.29 -4.35 30.22
CA GLU A 52 44.39 -3.26 29.20
C GLU A 52 43.42 -3.03 28.01
N PRO A 53 43.32 -1.75 27.55
CA PRO A 53 42.38 -1.28 26.51
C PRO A 53 42.55 -1.88 25.10
N ALA A 54 43.69 -2.50 24.78
CA ALA A 54 43.86 -3.23 23.51
C ALA A 54 42.96 -4.48 23.42
N PHE A 55 42.53 -5.02 24.56
CA PHE A 55 41.64 -6.19 24.62
C PHE A 55 40.20 -5.85 24.24
N ASP A 56 39.73 -4.62 24.49
CA ASP A 56 38.37 -4.17 24.13
C ASP A 56 38.21 -3.99 22.61
N ASP A 57 39.27 -3.60 21.89
CA ASP A 57 39.24 -3.51 20.42
C ASP A 57 39.22 -4.91 19.79
N ALA A 58 40.07 -5.82 20.25
CA ALA A 58 40.07 -7.21 19.79
C ALA A 58 38.75 -7.93 20.12
N ALA A 59 38.20 -7.74 21.33
CA ALA A 59 36.90 -8.29 21.71
C ALA A 59 35.76 -7.69 20.86
N SER A 60 35.81 -6.39 20.54
CA SER A 60 34.84 -5.74 19.65
C SER A 60 34.92 -6.27 18.22
N GLN A 61 36.13 -6.49 17.70
CA GLN A 61 36.35 -7.09 16.37
C GLN A 61 35.87 -8.54 16.32
N VAL A 62 36.12 -9.34 17.37
CA VAL A 62 35.62 -10.71 17.49
C VAL A 62 34.09 -10.72 17.57
N VAL A 63 33.47 -9.86 18.38
CA VAL A 63 32.00 -9.72 18.44
C VAL A 63 31.41 -9.27 17.09
N ALA A 64 32.10 -8.38 16.36
CA ALA A 64 31.71 -7.98 15.01
C ALA A 64 31.83 -9.15 14.01
N LEU A 65 32.89 -9.95 14.10
CA LEU A 65 33.07 -11.18 13.31
C LEU A 65 31.99 -12.21 13.64
N PHE A 66 31.66 -12.39 14.92
CA PHE A 66 30.56 -13.24 15.39
C PHE A 66 29.20 -12.80 14.87
N ARG A 67 28.95 -11.49 14.80
CA ARG A 67 27.75 -10.94 14.16
C ARG A 67 27.75 -11.29 12.67
N LEU A 68 28.87 -11.09 11.97
CA LEU A 68 29.03 -11.39 10.54
C LEU A 68 28.86 -12.88 10.21
N LEU A 69 29.30 -13.76 11.12
CA LEU A 69 29.29 -15.22 10.99
C LEU A 69 28.03 -15.92 11.53
N ARG A 70 27.02 -15.17 12.02
CA ARG A 70 25.76 -15.81 12.44
C ARG A 70 25.21 -16.64 11.28
N PRO A 71 24.91 -17.94 11.50
CA PRO A 71 24.34 -18.79 10.47
C PRO A 71 23.04 -18.15 9.98
N GLN A 72 22.96 -18.03 8.67
CA GLN A 72 21.79 -17.49 8.01
C GLN A 72 20.70 -18.56 8.07
N LEU A 73 19.62 -18.25 8.79
CA LEU A 73 18.50 -19.18 8.92
C LEU A 73 17.59 -19.00 7.71
N PHE A 74 17.32 -20.11 7.02
CA PHE A 74 16.38 -20.17 5.90
C PHE A 74 15.20 -21.04 6.29
N ILE A 75 14.00 -20.51 6.18
CA ILE A 75 12.75 -21.22 6.49
C ILE A 75 11.78 -21.00 5.34
N VAL A 76 11.08 -22.04 4.88
CA VAL A 76 9.97 -21.85 3.94
C VAL A 76 8.87 -21.07 4.65
N ILE A 77 8.37 -19.99 4.05
CA ILE A 77 7.50 -19.04 4.76
C ILE A 77 6.22 -19.70 5.31
N VAL A 78 5.74 -20.75 4.63
CA VAL A 78 4.57 -21.54 5.06
C VAL A 78 4.82 -22.36 6.34
N PHE A 79 6.04 -22.44 6.86
CA PHE A 79 6.29 -23.06 8.17
C PHE A 79 6.35 -22.03 9.30
N ILE A 80 6.30 -20.73 9.00
CA ILE A 80 6.31 -19.67 10.02
C ILE A 80 4.89 -19.49 10.56
N LEU A 81 4.75 -19.54 11.88
CA LEU A 81 3.52 -19.20 12.60
C LEU A 81 3.47 -17.72 12.90
N THR A 82 4.53 -17.23 13.54
CA THR A 82 4.70 -15.85 13.93
C THR A 82 6.17 -15.47 13.84
N TRP A 83 6.42 -14.22 13.50
CA TRP A 83 7.73 -13.60 13.60
C TRP A 83 7.56 -12.10 13.74
N GLU A 84 8.43 -11.48 14.54
CA GLU A 84 8.54 -10.03 14.65
C GLU A 84 10.00 -9.63 14.47
N ARG A 85 10.24 -8.45 13.89
CA ARG A 85 11.59 -7.94 13.67
C ARG A 85 12.39 -7.91 14.97
N GLY A 86 13.57 -8.51 14.95
CA GLY A 86 14.44 -8.66 16.13
C GLY A 86 14.24 -9.95 16.93
N SER A 87 13.13 -10.68 16.72
CA SER A 87 12.85 -11.95 17.41
C SER A 87 13.24 -13.17 16.57
N LYS A 88 13.25 -14.34 17.22
CA LYS A 88 13.39 -15.63 16.53
C LYS A 88 12.02 -16.06 15.98
N PRO A 89 11.93 -16.60 14.75
CA PRO A 89 10.67 -17.05 14.19
C PRO A 89 10.15 -18.28 14.96
N THR A 90 8.83 -18.31 15.18
CA THR A 90 8.13 -19.50 15.67
C THR A 90 7.67 -20.31 14.47
N THR A 91 8.03 -21.59 14.41
CA THR A 91 7.73 -22.46 13.26
C THR A 91 6.90 -23.68 13.65
N THR A 92 6.16 -24.23 12.68
CA THR A 92 5.47 -25.51 12.79
C THR A 92 5.91 -26.45 11.68
N ASN A 93 6.00 -27.75 11.99
CA ASN A 93 6.25 -28.81 11.01
C ASN A 93 4.94 -29.40 10.45
N ILE A 94 3.79 -29.00 11.00
CA ILE A 94 2.46 -29.49 10.61
C ILE A 94 1.76 -28.38 9.81
N PRO A 95 1.13 -28.70 8.66
CA PRO A 95 0.27 -27.76 7.95
C PRO A 95 -0.76 -27.17 8.93
N HIS A 96 -0.61 -25.89 9.23
CA HIS A 96 -1.42 -25.25 10.26
C HIS A 96 -2.86 -25.06 9.78
N GLU A 97 -3.85 -25.21 10.67
CA GLU A 97 -5.27 -24.96 10.39
C GLU A 97 -5.59 -23.52 9.96
N LEU A 98 -4.62 -22.61 10.10
CA LEU A 98 -4.77 -21.19 9.75
C LEU A 98 -4.29 -20.99 8.31
N PRO A 99 -5.19 -20.83 7.32
CA PRO A 99 -4.85 -20.94 5.90
C PRO A 99 -4.16 -19.70 5.34
N ARG A 100 -4.15 -18.59 6.09
CA ARG A 100 -3.68 -17.28 5.61
C ARG A 100 -2.51 -16.75 6.41
N LEU A 101 -1.67 -15.98 5.73
CA LEU A 101 -0.56 -15.22 6.31
C LEU A 101 -0.81 -13.73 6.09
N LEU A 102 -0.56 -12.97 7.15
CA LEU A 102 -0.47 -11.51 7.14
C LEU A 102 0.99 -11.13 7.34
N LEU A 103 1.54 -10.40 6.37
CA LEU A 103 2.86 -9.79 6.45
C LEU A 103 2.67 -8.29 6.62
N THR A 104 3.36 -7.70 7.59
CA THR A 104 3.37 -6.26 7.82
C THR A 104 4.73 -5.70 7.39
N ILE A 105 4.73 -4.65 6.58
CA ILE A 105 5.93 -4.03 6.00
C ILE A 105 5.90 -2.53 6.32
N ASP A 106 6.94 -2.02 6.95
CA ASP A 106 7.13 -0.60 7.25
C ASP A 106 8.29 -0.02 6.40
N ALA A 107 8.66 1.24 6.64
CA ALA A 107 9.78 1.91 5.96
C ALA A 107 11.15 1.21 6.11
N ARG A 108 11.30 0.27 7.05
CA ARG A 108 12.51 -0.53 7.29
C ARG A 108 12.39 -1.96 6.74
N GLY A 109 11.33 -2.27 5.98
CA GLY A 109 11.08 -3.58 5.37
C GLY A 109 10.09 -4.43 6.16
N LEU A 110 10.24 -5.76 6.12
CA LEU A 110 9.35 -6.67 6.83
C LEU A 110 9.46 -6.49 8.34
N GLN A 111 8.33 -6.21 8.96
CA GLN A 111 8.20 -5.96 10.39
C GLN A 111 7.68 -7.20 11.12
N GLU A 112 6.72 -7.90 10.51
CA GLU A 112 5.98 -8.97 11.17
C GLU A 112 5.42 -9.98 10.17
N ILE A 113 5.32 -11.24 10.61
CA ILE A 113 4.54 -12.30 9.97
C ILE A 113 3.59 -12.89 11.02
N LYS A 114 2.32 -13.02 10.67
CA LYS A 114 1.28 -13.67 11.49
C LYS A 114 0.44 -14.62 10.65
N ARG A 115 0.10 -15.79 11.20
CA ARG A 115 -0.96 -16.65 10.66
C ARG A 115 -2.33 -16.24 11.18
N LEU A 116 -3.32 -16.30 10.30
CA LEU A 116 -4.69 -15.85 10.58
C LEU A 116 -5.72 -16.89 10.16
N PRO A 117 -6.90 -16.92 10.82
CA PRO A 117 -7.99 -17.82 10.45
C PRO A 117 -8.55 -17.48 9.06
N GLY A 118 -9.27 -18.44 8.47
CA GLY A 118 -9.89 -18.30 7.14
C GLY A 118 -11.02 -17.28 7.09
N ASP A 119 -11.63 -16.95 8.23
CA ASP A 119 -12.61 -15.88 8.36
C ASP A 119 -12.02 -14.73 9.18
N LEU A 120 -11.92 -13.55 8.56
CA LEU A 120 -11.40 -12.35 9.21
C LEU A 120 -12.48 -11.29 9.09
N GLN A 121 -12.95 -10.81 10.23
CA GLN A 121 -13.87 -9.68 10.24
C GLN A 121 -13.14 -8.44 9.72
N LEU A 122 -13.78 -7.75 8.77
CA LEU A 122 -13.29 -6.51 8.21
C LEU A 122 -13.15 -5.47 9.32
N ARG A 123 -11.92 -5.14 9.70
CA ARG A 123 -11.63 -4.02 10.60
C ARG A 123 -11.47 -2.76 9.76
N ARG A 124 -12.23 -1.72 10.10
CA ARG A 124 -12.28 -0.46 9.34
C ARG A 124 -11.19 0.50 9.78
N TRP A 125 -9.94 0.10 9.60
CA TRP A 125 -8.81 0.99 9.79
C TRP A 125 -7.76 0.74 8.72
N ARG A 126 -6.99 1.78 8.45
CA ARG A 126 -5.87 1.77 7.53
C ARG A 126 -4.64 2.36 8.21
N ALA A 127 -3.49 2.09 7.64
CA ALA A 127 -2.22 2.65 8.06
C ALA A 127 -1.59 3.44 6.92
N ASP A 128 -0.99 4.58 7.24
CA ASP A 128 -0.29 5.43 6.27
C ASP A 128 1.23 5.18 6.28
N ASP A 129 1.74 4.53 7.33
CA ASP A 129 3.18 4.31 7.59
C ASP A 129 3.66 2.88 7.30
N ARG A 130 2.74 1.99 6.90
CA ARG A 130 3.00 0.57 6.64
C ARG A 130 2.01 0.01 5.63
N VAL A 131 2.39 -1.10 5.04
CA VAL A 131 1.56 -1.87 4.11
C VAL A 131 1.46 -3.32 4.57
N PHE A 132 0.42 -4.00 4.11
CA PHE A 132 0.06 -5.34 4.51
C PHE A 132 -0.04 -6.25 3.28
N VAL A 133 0.46 -7.48 3.40
CA VAL A 133 0.17 -8.56 2.45
C VAL A 133 -0.67 -9.58 3.18
N LEU A 134 -1.95 -9.71 2.80
CA LEU A 134 -2.82 -10.78 3.24
C LEU A 134 -2.98 -11.79 2.11
N THR A 135 -2.49 -13.02 2.30
CA THR A 135 -2.51 -14.05 1.27
C THR A 135 -2.72 -15.44 1.83
N ASP A 136 -3.31 -16.31 1.02
CA ASP A 136 -3.40 -17.73 1.32
C ASP A 136 -2.01 -18.39 1.24
N GLN A 137 -1.79 -19.41 2.09
CA GLN A 137 -0.51 -20.11 2.16
C GLN A 137 -0.11 -20.79 0.84
N TRP A 138 -1.07 -21.24 0.04
CA TRP A 138 -0.79 -21.89 -1.25
C TRP A 138 -0.18 -20.91 -2.27
N LYS A 139 -0.51 -19.61 -2.18
CA LYS A 139 0.11 -18.55 -2.97
C LYS A 139 1.52 -18.18 -2.52
N LEU A 140 2.02 -18.80 -1.45
CA LEU A 140 3.38 -18.61 -0.95
C LEU A 140 4.24 -19.87 -1.13
N ALA A 141 3.76 -20.84 -1.91
CA ALA A 141 4.51 -22.03 -2.24
C ALA A 141 5.86 -21.65 -2.89
N GLY A 142 6.96 -22.21 -2.37
CA GLY A 142 8.31 -21.91 -2.83
C GLY A 142 8.93 -20.61 -2.31
N VAL A 143 8.19 -19.79 -1.56
CA VAL A 143 8.75 -18.59 -0.92
C VAL A 143 9.57 -18.97 0.30
N THR A 144 10.81 -18.49 0.36
CA THR A 144 11.71 -18.71 1.50
C THR A 144 12.00 -17.41 2.24
N ALA A 145 12.06 -17.49 3.56
CA ALA A 145 12.42 -16.41 4.46
C ALA A 145 13.84 -16.60 4.96
N GLN A 146 14.67 -15.59 4.72
CA GLN A 146 16.06 -15.53 5.13
C GLN A 146 16.19 -14.56 6.31
N PHE A 147 16.64 -15.05 7.45
CA PHE A 147 16.81 -14.26 8.67
C PHE A 147 18.27 -13.91 8.89
N LYS A 148 18.57 -12.61 9.04
CA LYS A 148 19.91 -12.12 9.37
C LYS A 148 19.81 -10.81 10.14
N PHE A 149 20.60 -10.65 11.21
CA PHE A 149 20.64 -9.43 12.03
C PHE A 149 19.27 -8.97 12.57
N GLY A 150 18.36 -9.92 12.85
CA GLY A 150 16.99 -9.60 13.28
C GLY A 150 16.10 -9.04 12.17
N LEU A 151 16.57 -9.01 10.93
CA LEU A 151 15.80 -8.68 9.73
C LEU A 151 15.42 -9.95 8.97
N LEU A 152 14.35 -9.84 8.19
CA LEU A 152 13.85 -10.89 7.33
C LEU A 152 13.84 -10.40 5.88
N ARG A 153 14.40 -11.21 4.98
CA ARG A 153 14.30 -11.02 3.54
C ARG A 153 13.55 -12.20 2.92
N LEU A 154 12.56 -11.91 2.08
CA LEU A 154 11.89 -12.93 1.29
C LEU A 154 12.62 -13.16 -0.03
N THR A 155 12.74 -14.43 -0.40
CA THR A 155 13.14 -14.87 -1.72
C THR A 155 11.91 -15.45 -2.39
N LEU A 156 11.43 -14.78 -3.43
CA LEU A 156 10.28 -15.21 -4.22
C LEU A 156 10.76 -16.15 -5.35
N PRO A 157 10.02 -17.23 -5.65
CA PRO A 157 10.34 -18.09 -6.79
C PRO A 157 10.12 -17.34 -8.11
N MET A 158 10.79 -17.77 -9.19
CA MET A 158 10.64 -17.16 -10.53
C MET A 158 9.19 -17.18 -11.04
N THR A 159 8.38 -18.13 -10.59
CA THR A 159 6.95 -18.20 -10.90
C THR A 159 6.15 -17.03 -10.31
N MET A 160 6.70 -16.31 -9.33
CA MET A 160 6.16 -15.06 -8.75
C MET A 160 6.93 -13.82 -9.26
N TYR A 161 7.19 -13.78 -10.57
CA TYR A 161 7.90 -12.67 -11.22
C TYR A 161 7.33 -11.29 -10.86
N TYR A 162 6.01 -11.22 -10.68
CA TYR A 162 5.28 -9.99 -10.43
C TYR A 162 5.03 -9.69 -8.96
N GLY A 163 5.68 -10.38 -8.01
CA GLY A 163 5.63 -10.04 -6.59
C GLY A 163 4.30 -10.32 -5.88
N LEU A 164 4.09 -9.63 -4.74
CA LEU A 164 2.91 -9.76 -3.87
C LEU A 164 2.06 -8.48 -3.92
N ASP A 165 0.74 -8.64 -3.90
CA ASP A 165 -0.19 -7.51 -3.75
C ASP A 165 -0.13 -6.97 -2.31
N THR A 166 -0.19 -5.66 -2.18
CA THR A 166 -0.09 -4.96 -0.89
C THR A 166 -1.31 -4.09 -0.65
N TRP A 167 -1.61 -3.84 0.62
CA TRP A 167 -2.79 -3.11 1.08
C TRP A 167 -2.41 -2.10 2.16
N ASP A 168 -3.16 -1.00 2.24
CA ASP A 168 -3.08 -0.04 3.35
C ASP A 168 -3.84 -0.49 4.61
N THR A 169 -4.53 -1.63 4.56
CA THR A 169 -5.29 -2.21 5.68
C THR A 169 -4.91 -3.67 5.90
N PRO A 170 -4.85 -4.17 7.15
CA PRO A 170 -4.55 -5.58 7.43
C PRO A 170 -5.73 -6.52 7.17
N THR A 171 -6.93 -5.97 7.02
CA THR A 171 -8.16 -6.72 6.74
C THR A 171 -8.78 -6.15 5.47
N PRO A 172 -8.18 -6.37 4.29
CA PRO A 172 -8.74 -5.90 3.03
C PRO A 172 -10.05 -6.63 2.69
N PRO A 173 -10.97 -5.99 1.96
CA PRO A 173 -12.13 -6.68 1.41
C PRO A 173 -11.67 -7.76 0.43
N TYR A 174 -12.43 -8.85 0.31
CA TYR A 174 -12.13 -9.86 -0.70
C TYR A 174 -12.29 -9.24 -2.10
N LEU A 175 -11.24 -9.29 -2.92
CA LEU A 175 -11.26 -8.70 -4.27
C LEU A 175 -12.42 -9.23 -5.14
N ARG A 176 -12.85 -10.49 -4.94
CA ARG A 176 -14.00 -11.08 -5.65
C ARG A 176 -15.35 -10.46 -5.26
N GLN A 177 -15.42 -9.83 -4.09
CA GLN A 177 -16.59 -9.07 -3.62
C GLN A 177 -16.48 -7.59 -4.00
N CYS A 178 -15.35 -7.17 -4.57
CA CYS A 178 -15.17 -5.83 -5.09
C CYS A 178 -15.52 -5.83 -6.58
N GLN A 179 -16.41 -4.94 -7.00
CA GLN A 179 -16.65 -4.72 -8.43
C GLN A 179 -15.54 -3.81 -8.96
N LEU A 180 -14.48 -4.41 -9.49
CA LEU A 180 -13.26 -3.71 -9.91
C LEU A 180 -13.23 -3.45 -11.41
N HIS A 181 -12.59 -2.36 -11.80
CA HIS A 181 -12.34 -2.00 -13.18
C HIS A 181 -10.96 -1.42 -13.42
N PRO A 182 -10.30 -1.87 -14.52
CA PRO A 182 -10.61 -3.07 -15.29
C PRO A 182 -10.52 -4.31 -14.39
N SER A 183 -11.20 -5.39 -14.80
CA SER A 183 -11.16 -6.67 -14.08
C SER A 183 -9.78 -7.33 -14.12
N SER A 184 -8.93 -6.95 -15.09
CA SER A 184 -7.54 -7.37 -15.16
C SER A 184 -6.69 -6.58 -14.18
N ILE A 185 -6.43 -7.20 -13.03
CA ILE A 185 -5.54 -6.67 -11.99
C ILE A 185 -4.11 -7.08 -12.35
N ARG A 186 -3.19 -6.11 -12.37
CA ARG A 186 -1.75 -6.39 -12.51
C ARG A 186 -1.24 -7.02 -11.23
N PRO A 187 -0.39 -8.05 -11.26
CA PRO A 187 0.15 -8.57 -10.01
C PRO A 187 1.16 -7.57 -9.39
N SER A 188 1.34 -7.65 -8.07
CA SER A 188 1.92 -6.58 -7.24
C SER A 188 1.20 -5.26 -7.35
N THR A 189 -0.13 -5.31 -7.36
CA THR A 189 -0.90 -4.10 -7.14
C THR A 189 -0.77 -3.67 -5.68
N HIS A 190 -0.44 -2.41 -5.46
CA HIS A 190 -0.61 -1.76 -4.18
C HIS A 190 -2.01 -1.13 -4.13
N PHE A 191 -2.87 -1.72 -3.33
CA PHE A 191 -4.24 -1.30 -3.12
C PHE A 191 -4.35 -0.35 -1.94
N LYS A 192 -5.19 0.67 -2.12
CA LYS A 192 -5.62 1.58 -1.06
C LYS A 192 -7.13 1.52 -0.88
N THR A 193 -7.55 1.86 0.33
CA THR A 193 -8.94 1.81 0.76
C THR A 193 -9.41 3.17 1.28
N ILE A 194 -10.65 3.52 0.96
CA ILE A 194 -11.34 4.69 1.49
C ILE A 194 -12.63 4.21 2.14
N ASP A 195 -12.73 4.28 3.46
CA ASP A 195 -13.97 4.02 4.19
C ASP A 195 -14.90 5.24 4.03
N LEU A 196 -15.97 5.07 3.26
CA LEU A 196 -16.92 6.14 2.93
C LEU A 196 -17.70 6.65 4.15
N ARG A 197 -17.66 5.93 5.28
CA ARG A 197 -18.33 6.31 6.54
C ARG A 197 -17.46 7.20 7.43
N GLN A 198 -16.17 7.31 7.14
CA GLN A 198 -15.20 8.03 7.97
C GLN A 198 -14.61 9.27 7.28
N ILE A 199 -15.15 9.66 6.13
CA ILE A 199 -14.65 10.77 5.33
C ILE A 199 -15.64 11.93 5.28
N THR A 200 -15.12 13.13 5.08
CA THR A 200 -15.89 14.36 4.84
C THR A 200 -15.84 14.79 3.39
N GLY A 201 -15.05 14.10 2.57
CA GLY A 201 -14.94 14.33 1.13
C GLY A 201 -13.78 13.58 0.50
N ILE A 202 -13.65 13.68 -0.83
CA ILE A 202 -12.63 13.01 -1.62
C ILE A 202 -12.08 14.01 -2.64
N THR A 203 -10.76 14.17 -2.70
CA THR A 203 -10.10 14.91 -3.78
C THR A 203 -9.43 13.96 -4.75
N PHE A 204 -9.67 14.17 -6.04
CA PHE A 204 -9.00 13.47 -7.14
C PHE A 204 -8.00 14.41 -7.78
N PHE A 205 -6.79 13.93 -8.04
CA PHE A 205 -5.75 14.66 -8.77
C PHE A 205 -5.58 14.07 -10.16
N TYR A 206 -5.88 14.86 -11.17
CA TYR A 206 -5.82 14.52 -12.58
C TYR A 206 -4.64 15.18 -13.27
N SER A 207 -4.06 14.49 -14.25
CA SER A 207 -3.25 15.11 -15.31
C SER A 207 -3.63 14.43 -16.62
N SER A 208 -3.98 15.21 -17.65
CA SER A 208 -4.40 14.68 -18.95
C SER A 208 -5.54 13.63 -18.87
N ASN A 209 -6.56 13.89 -18.05
CA ASN A 209 -7.69 12.98 -17.75
C ASN A 209 -7.35 11.67 -17.01
N ILE A 210 -6.14 11.54 -16.51
CA ILE A 210 -5.69 10.35 -15.79
C ILE A 210 -5.56 10.69 -14.31
N ILE A 211 -6.12 9.84 -13.44
CA ILE A 211 -5.99 9.98 -11.99
C ILE A 211 -4.59 9.54 -11.57
N PHE A 212 -3.89 10.41 -10.85
CA PHE A 212 -2.57 10.11 -10.28
C PHE A 212 -2.58 10.03 -8.76
N ALA A 213 -3.55 10.66 -8.10
CA ALA A 213 -3.73 10.52 -6.68
C ALA A 213 -5.20 10.72 -6.30
N ILE A 214 -5.59 10.03 -5.23
CA ILE A 214 -6.89 10.19 -4.59
C ILE A 214 -6.60 10.45 -3.11
N HIS A 215 -7.20 11.49 -2.56
CA HIS A 215 -7.10 11.87 -1.16
C HIS A 215 -8.47 11.76 -0.50
N ALA A 216 -8.55 10.96 0.56
CA ALA A 216 -9.71 10.87 1.43
C ALA A 216 -9.60 11.93 2.53
N HIS A 217 -10.54 12.87 2.56
CA HIS A 217 -10.59 13.88 3.62
C HIS A 217 -11.21 13.26 4.87
N THR A 218 -10.49 13.31 5.98
CA THR A 218 -10.97 12.89 7.30
C THR A 218 -10.73 14.01 8.30
N GLU A 219 -11.25 13.88 9.52
CA GLU A 219 -10.95 14.84 10.60
C GLU A 219 -9.44 14.96 10.87
N LYS A 220 -8.69 13.85 10.73
CA LYS A 220 -7.23 13.81 10.95
C LYS A 220 -6.42 14.26 9.74
N ALA A 221 -6.99 14.15 8.54
CA ALA A 221 -6.35 14.53 7.28
C ALA A 221 -7.29 15.40 6.42
N PRO A 222 -7.62 16.62 6.89
CA PRO A 222 -8.63 17.45 6.23
C PRO A 222 -8.11 18.12 4.95
N CYS A 223 -6.79 18.14 4.72
CA CYS A 223 -6.17 18.79 3.58
C CYS A 223 -5.49 17.77 2.65
N ALA A 224 -5.63 17.97 1.34
CA ALA A 224 -5.04 17.11 0.31
C ALA A 224 -3.62 17.54 -0.12
N GLN A 225 -3.01 18.51 0.58
CA GLN A 225 -1.71 19.08 0.22
C GLN A 225 -0.59 18.04 0.19
N GLU A 226 -0.57 17.10 1.14
CA GLU A 226 0.42 16.02 1.13
C GLU A 226 0.26 15.11 -0.10
N ALA A 227 -0.98 14.79 -0.49
CA ALA A 227 -1.23 13.98 -1.67
C ALA A 227 -0.74 14.69 -2.95
N LEU A 228 -0.93 16.01 -3.05
CA LEU A 228 -0.41 16.83 -4.13
C LEU A 228 1.14 16.88 -4.13
N GLN A 229 1.75 17.00 -2.96
CA GLN A 229 3.21 17.03 -2.79
C GLN A 229 3.89 15.69 -3.11
N ARG A 230 3.17 14.56 -3.04
CA ARG A 230 3.68 13.26 -3.48
C ARG A 230 3.71 13.09 -5.00
N LEU A 231 3.00 13.95 -5.76
CA LEU A 231 3.06 13.92 -7.22
C LEU A 231 4.43 14.40 -7.71
N HIS A 232 4.88 13.79 -8.82
CA HIS A 232 6.07 14.24 -9.56
C HIS A 232 5.96 15.74 -9.88
N PRO A 233 7.05 16.55 -9.77
CA PRO A 233 6.98 18.00 -9.97
C PRO A 233 6.31 18.44 -11.28
N SER A 234 6.61 17.77 -12.41
CA SER A 234 5.99 18.08 -13.70
C SER A 234 4.47 17.83 -13.71
N ARG A 235 4.00 16.79 -13.02
CA ARG A 235 2.56 16.50 -12.91
C ARG A 235 1.88 17.42 -11.92
N ARG A 236 2.56 17.77 -10.83
CA ARG A 236 2.05 18.74 -9.84
C ARG A 236 1.77 20.09 -10.48
N ALA A 237 2.64 20.55 -11.39
CA ALA A 237 2.46 21.80 -12.12
C ALA A 237 1.25 21.79 -13.08
N LEU A 238 0.86 20.61 -13.56
CA LEU A 238 -0.24 20.41 -14.52
C LEU A 238 -1.46 19.73 -13.90
N ALA A 239 -1.49 19.58 -12.57
CA ALA A 239 -2.52 18.82 -11.89
C ALA A 239 -3.82 19.61 -11.81
N THR A 240 -4.91 19.04 -12.30
CA THR A 240 -6.27 19.48 -12.01
C THR A 240 -6.79 18.68 -10.84
N TRP A 241 -7.23 19.34 -9.76
CA TRP A 241 -7.89 18.63 -8.66
C TRP A 241 -9.41 18.79 -8.72
N VAL A 242 -10.15 17.78 -8.29
CA VAL A 242 -11.62 17.83 -8.15
C VAL A 242 -11.99 17.32 -6.76
N TYR A 243 -12.65 18.16 -5.96
CA TYR A 243 -13.03 17.87 -4.58
C TYR A 243 -14.53 17.56 -4.43
N ILE A 244 -14.89 16.32 -4.16
CA ILE A 244 -16.26 15.91 -3.82
C ILE A 244 -16.46 15.98 -2.32
N PRO A 245 -17.27 16.91 -1.80
CA PRO A 245 -17.68 16.92 -0.40
C PRO A 245 -18.68 15.80 -0.14
N ILE A 246 -18.54 15.15 1.01
CA ILE A 246 -19.46 14.12 1.49
C ILE A 246 -19.82 14.52 2.92
N PRO A 247 -20.82 15.39 3.11
CA PRO A 247 -21.20 15.85 4.44
C PRO A 247 -21.83 14.71 5.25
N GLN A 248 -21.83 14.82 6.57
CA GLN A 248 -22.29 13.76 7.49
C GLN A 248 -23.75 13.32 7.26
N ASN A 249 -24.58 14.20 6.69
CA ASN A 249 -25.99 13.94 6.38
C ASN A 249 -26.20 13.37 4.96
N ASP A 250 -25.16 13.29 4.14
CA ASP A 250 -25.20 12.65 2.81
C ASP A 250 -24.45 11.31 2.84
N SER A 251 -24.66 10.50 1.81
CA SER A 251 -24.02 9.21 1.66
C SER A 251 -23.98 8.80 0.19
N VAL A 252 -22.94 8.08 -0.20
CA VAL A 252 -22.88 7.44 -1.51
C VAL A 252 -23.83 6.24 -1.51
N LEU A 253 -24.76 6.23 -2.47
CA LEU A 253 -25.73 5.15 -2.68
C LEU A 253 -25.29 4.20 -3.80
N ALA A 254 -24.53 4.69 -4.77
CA ALA A 254 -24.04 3.89 -5.89
C ALA A 254 -22.78 4.51 -6.50
N LEU A 255 -21.97 3.67 -7.14
CA LEU A 255 -20.77 4.07 -7.88
C LEU A 255 -20.79 3.46 -9.28
N ALA A 256 -20.34 4.24 -10.26
CA ALA A 256 -20.15 3.76 -11.62
C ALA A 256 -18.97 4.48 -12.27
N THR A 257 -18.49 3.92 -13.38
CA THR A 257 -17.55 4.58 -14.29
C THR A 257 -18.11 4.51 -15.71
N PRO A 258 -18.05 5.61 -16.48
CA PRO A 258 -18.29 5.57 -17.92
C PRO A 258 -17.27 4.65 -18.61
N LEU A 259 -17.75 3.72 -19.44
CA LEU A 259 -16.95 2.97 -20.39
C LEU A 259 -16.90 3.76 -21.70
N ALA A 260 -15.69 4.09 -22.14
CA ALA A 260 -15.52 4.57 -23.51
C ALA A 260 -15.84 3.42 -24.47
N LEU A 261 -16.86 3.57 -25.32
CA LEU A 261 -17.15 2.61 -26.38
C LEU A 261 -16.11 2.68 -27.52
N ASP A 262 -15.41 3.80 -27.64
CA ASP A 262 -14.41 4.00 -28.67
C ASP A 262 -13.05 3.46 -28.19
N LYS A 263 -12.72 2.25 -28.65
CA LYS A 263 -11.46 1.56 -28.36
C LYS A 263 -10.23 2.23 -29.00
N THR A 264 -10.43 3.22 -29.88
CA THR A 264 -9.34 3.88 -30.62
C THR A 264 -8.47 4.78 -29.74
N LEU A 265 -9.04 5.28 -28.64
CA LEU A 265 -8.30 5.96 -27.58
C LEU A 265 -8.10 4.96 -26.45
N GLY A 266 -6.97 4.23 -26.47
CA GLY A 266 -6.54 3.31 -25.40
C GLY A 266 -6.32 3.97 -24.02
N THR A 267 -6.91 5.13 -23.79
CA THR A 267 -6.91 5.90 -22.55
C THR A 267 -7.90 5.30 -21.55
N PHE A 268 -7.34 4.84 -20.44
CA PHE A 268 -8.04 4.74 -19.17
C PHE A 268 -8.86 6.01 -18.91
N ASN A 269 -10.18 5.87 -18.86
CA ASN A 269 -11.06 6.98 -18.55
C ASN A 269 -11.13 7.07 -17.02
N GLY A 270 -10.42 8.03 -16.41
CA GLY A 270 -10.39 8.23 -14.96
C GLY A 270 -11.71 8.79 -14.40
N CYS A 271 -12.85 8.42 -14.97
CA CYS A 271 -14.12 9.06 -14.71
C CYS A 271 -14.92 8.29 -13.67
N TRP A 272 -15.42 9.01 -12.69
CA TRP A 272 -16.22 8.46 -11.61
C TRP A 272 -17.59 9.09 -11.62
N LEU A 273 -18.60 8.27 -11.33
CA LEU A 273 -19.96 8.69 -11.20
C LEU A 273 -20.50 8.23 -9.86
N PHE A 274 -20.81 9.20 -9.02
CA PHE A 274 -21.34 9.01 -7.68
C PHE A 274 -22.82 9.26 -7.71
N ARG A 275 -23.61 8.36 -7.12
CA ARG A 275 -24.97 8.69 -6.71
C ARG A 275 -24.95 9.03 -5.24
N MET A 276 -25.13 10.29 -4.93
CA MET A 276 -25.27 10.81 -3.58
C MET A 276 -26.74 10.79 -3.18
N ARG A 277 -27.03 10.62 -1.89
CA ARG A 277 -28.40 10.64 -1.36
C ARG A 277 -29.03 12.02 -1.48
N LEU A 278 -28.27 13.06 -1.14
CA LEU A 278 -28.74 14.45 -1.15
C LEU A 278 -28.28 15.20 -2.40
N ALA A 279 -27.00 15.10 -2.75
CA ALA A 279 -26.45 15.83 -3.90
C ALA A 279 -26.85 15.25 -5.29
N GLY A 280 -27.54 14.11 -5.33
CA GLY A 280 -27.92 13.43 -6.58
C GLY A 280 -26.72 12.84 -7.31
N ASP A 281 -26.75 12.84 -8.65
CA ASP A 281 -25.70 12.24 -9.46
C ASP A 281 -24.54 13.23 -9.72
N VAL A 282 -23.33 12.87 -9.27
CA VAL A 282 -22.11 13.68 -9.38
C VAL A 282 -21.09 12.97 -10.27
N LEU A 283 -20.71 13.60 -11.38
CA LEU A 283 -19.68 13.13 -12.29
C LEU A 283 -18.33 13.81 -11.97
N VAL A 284 -17.26 13.03 -11.92
CA VAL A 284 -15.88 13.53 -11.76
C VAL A 284 -15.00 12.92 -12.84
N GLY A 285 -14.24 13.75 -13.55
CA GLY A 285 -13.48 13.35 -14.74
C GLY A 285 -14.14 13.76 -16.06
N LEU A 286 -13.51 13.40 -17.18
CA LEU A 286 -13.92 13.78 -18.53
C LEU A 286 -14.57 12.62 -19.28
N THR A 287 -15.85 12.75 -19.65
CA THR A 287 -16.50 11.80 -20.57
C THR A 287 -16.69 12.43 -21.94
N TYR A 288 -16.05 11.89 -22.97
CA TYR A 288 -16.14 12.36 -24.37
C TYR A 288 -17.19 11.62 -25.22
N SER A 289 -18.10 10.85 -24.61
CA SER A 289 -19.02 10.03 -25.40
C SER A 289 -20.47 10.21 -25.00
N THR A 290 -21.26 10.67 -25.98
CA THR A 290 -22.72 10.62 -26.00
C THR A 290 -23.28 9.20 -25.95
N ARG A 291 -22.42 8.19 -26.13
CA ARG A 291 -22.75 6.75 -26.11
C ARG A 291 -21.95 5.97 -25.07
N ALA A 292 -21.41 6.60 -24.02
CA ALA A 292 -20.69 5.84 -23.00
C ALA A 292 -21.63 4.81 -22.34
N ALA A 293 -21.37 3.51 -22.57
CA ALA A 293 -21.92 2.48 -21.70
C ALA A 293 -21.43 2.77 -20.28
N ARG A 294 -22.22 2.44 -19.26
CA ARG A 294 -21.79 2.63 -17.86
C ARG A 294 -21.54 1.27 -17.27
N MET A 295 -20.42 1.12 -16.59
CA MET A 295 -20.19 -0.04 -15.76
C MET A 295 -20.34 0.38 -14.31
N VAL A 296 -21.25 -0.31 -13.65
CA VAL A 296 -21.62 -0.05 -12.27
C VAL A 296 -20.60 -0.74 -11.38
N LEU A 297 -19.96 0.04 -10.51
CA LEU A 297 -18.99 -0.41 -9.51
C LEU A 297 -19.67 -0.73 -8.17
N SER A 298 -20.90 -0.29 -7.97
CA SER A 298 -21.73 -0.74 -6.84
C SER A 298 -23.20 -0.48 -7.11
N ARG A 299 -24.03 -1.50 -6.90
CA ARG A 299 -25.50 -1.41 -6.95
C ARG A 299 -26.16 -1.27 -5.56
N SER A 300 -25.37 -1.19 -4.51
CA SER A 300 -25.81 -0.91 -3.13
C SER A 300 -24.92 0.18 -2.53
N PRO A 301 -25.32 0.83 -1.42
CA PRO A 301 -24.49 1.84 -0.76
C PRO A 301 -23.09 1.28 -0.45
N PRO A 302 -22.04 1.73 -1.17
CA PRO A 302 -20.72 1.19 -0.95
C PRO A 302 -20.20 1.64 0.40
N THR A 303 -19.43 0.76 1.03
CA THR A 303 -18.81 1.04 2.32
C THR A 303 -17.35 1.41 2.16
N THR A 304 -16.68 0.85 1.14
CA THR A 304 -15.28 1.09 0.88
C THR A 304 -15.04 1.29 -0.61
N ILE A 305 -14.30 2.33 -0.98
CA ILE A 305 -13.69 2.44 -2.32
C ILE A 305 -12.33 1.75 -2.27
N VAL A 306 -12.04 0.92 -3.26
CA VAL A 306 -10.75 0.26 -3.46
C VAL A 306 -10.13 0.82 -4.73
N TYR A 307 -8.86 1.19 -4.67
CA TYR A 307 -8.13 1.68 -5.85
C TYR A 307 -6.66 1.30 -5.79
N SER A 308 -6.01 1.24 -6.95
CA SER A 308 -4.57 1.05 -7.03
C SER A 308 -3.83 2.37 -6.86
N ALA A 309 -2.77 2.33 -6.06
CA ALA A 309 -1.87 3.45 -5.83
C ALA A 309 -0.44 2.97 -6.09
N VAL A 310 0.10 3.31 -7.26
CA VAL A 310 1.50 3.06 -7.56
C VAL A 310 2.23 4.40 -7.52
N GLU A 311 3.36 4.43 -6.81
CA GLU A 311 4.15 5.64 -6.67
C GLU A 311 4.56 6.12 -8.08
N LEU A 312 4.23 7.36 -8.43
CA LEU A 312 4.52 7.98 -9.73
C LEU A 312 3.82 7.34 -10.95
N GLU A 313 2.82 6.49 -10.78
CA GLU A 313 2.06 5.91 -11.89
C GLU A 313 0.56 6.25 -11.76
N PRO A 314 -0.20 6.19 -12.87
CA PRO A 314 -1.65 6.33 -12.83
C PRO A 314 -2.32 5.32 -11.90
N THR A 315 -3.41 5.75 -11.26
CA THR A 315 -4.41 4.82 -10.74
C THR A 315 -5.02 4.06 -11.91
N PHE A 316 -4.84 2.74 -11.91
CA PHE A 316 -5.17 1.88 -13.04
C PHE A 316 -6.20 0.81 -12.68
N VAL A 317 -6.56 0.63 -11.42
CA VAL A 317 -7.67 -0.24 -10.98
C VAL A 317 -8.44 0.51 -9.93
N TYR A 318 -9.76 0.45 -10.02
CA TYR A 318 -10.63 1.01 -9.01
C TYR A 318 -11.97 0.29 -8.96
N GLY A 319 -12.63 0.37 -7.82
CA GLY A 319 -13.94 -0.24 -7.60
C GLY A 319 -14.46 0.04 -6.22
N ALA A 320 -15.52 -0.68 -5.87
CA ALA A 320 -16.16 -0.52 -4.58
C ALA A 320 -16.49 -1.87 -3.95
N TYR A 321 -16.56 -1.84 -2.62
CA TYR A 321 -17.01 -2.93 -1.79
C TYR A 321 -18.25 -2.54 -1.00
N SER A 322 -19.25 -3.41 -1.03
CA SER A 322 -20.52 -3.27 -0.32
C SER A 322 -20.76 -4.47 0.58
N MET A 323 -21.23 -4.21 1.80
CA MET A 323 -21.63 -5.28 2.73
C MET A 323 -23.02 -5.85 2.41
N GLU A 324 -23.90 -5.02 1.88
CA GLU A 324 -25.25 -5.43 1.49
C GLU A 324 -25.20 -6.15 0.14
N MET A 325 -25.85 -7.32 0.05
CA MET A 325 -26.05 -7.98 -1.23
C MET A 325 -26.71 -7.01 -2.22
N GLU A 326 -26.25 -7.02 -3.46
CA GLU A 326 -26.78 -6.14 -4.50
C GLU A 326 -28.29 -6.37 -4.62
N ASN A 327 -29.07 -5.37 -4.20
CA ASN A 327 -30.50 -5.35 -4.51
C ASN A 327 -30.62 -4.90 -5.96
N GLU A 328 -30.88 -5.85 -6.87
CA GLU A 328 -31.01 -5.58 -8.32
C GLU A 328 -32.06 -4.51 -8.66
N TYR A 329 -32.98 -4.22 -7.74
CA TYR A 329 -34.21 -3.48 -8.01
C TYR A 329 -34.20 -1.97 -7.70
N LEU A 330 -33.10 -1.36 -7.21
CA LEU A 330 -33.20 -0.03 -6.56
C LEU A 330 -32.45 1.15 -7.19
N ILE A 331 -31.67 0.97 -8.26
CA ILE A 331 -30.90 2.09 -8.83
C ILE A 331 -31.44 2.45 -10.21
N SER A 332 -32.17 3.58 -10.27
CA SER A 332 -32.55 4.24 -11.52
C SER A 332 -31.32 4.58 -12.36
N ALA A 333 -31.48 4.76 -13.67
CA ALA A 333 -30.35 5.17 -14.52
C ALA A 333 -29.70 6.47 -14.01
N PHE A 334 -28.36 6.55 -14.09
CA PHE A 334 -27.65 7.78 -13.75
C PHE A 334 -28.01 8.92 -14.70
N LYS A 335 -28.43 10.06 -14.14
CA LYS A 335 -28.73 11.30 -14.84
C LYS A 335 -27.43 12.10 -14.95
N THR A 336 -26.73 11.94 -16.07
CA THR A 336 -25.54 12.76 -16.38
C THR A 336 -25.76 13.49 -17.69
N PRO A 337 -25.51 14.81 -17.75
CA PRO A 337 -25.64 15.55 -18.99
C PRO A 337 -24.65 15.01 -20.02
N ALA A 338 -25.12 14.80 -21.25
CA ALA A 338 -24.24 14.47 -22.36
C ALA A 338 -23.48 15.73 -22.77
N ILE A 339 -22.16 15.73 -22.58
CA ILE A 339 -21.29 16.79 -23.07
C ILE A 339 -20.93 16.46 -24.51
N THR A 340 -21.45 17.24 -25.46
CA THR A 340 -21.22 17.01 -26.89
C THR A 340 -20.01 17.77 -27.42
N GLU A 341 -19.74 18.97 -26.89
CA GLU A 341 -18.70 19.87 -27.39
C GLU A 341 -17.99 20.56 -26.22
N PRO A 342 -16.85 20.02 -25.76
CA PRO A 342 -16.07 20.67 -24.71
C PRO A 342 -15.33 21.90 -25.25
N PRO A 343 -15.24 23.00 -24.48
CA PRO A 343 -14.62 24.24 -24.95
C PRO A 343 -13.10 24.11 -25.18
N PHE A 344 -12.45 23.13 -24.55
CA PHE A 344 -11.03 22.80 -24.76
C PHE A 344 -10.76 21.33 -24.40
N ARG A 345 -9.61 20.82 -24.84
CA ARG A 345 -9.16 19.48 -24.50
C ARG A 345 -8.97 19.37 -22.99
N ASN A 346 -9.57 18.35 -22.38
CA ASN A 346 -9.54 18.05 -20.96
C ASN A 346 -10.32 19.01 -20.04
N ALA A 347 -11.38 19.66 -20.55
CA ALA A 347 -12.25 20.53 -19.76
C ALA A 347 -13.12 19.77 -18.76
N PHE A 348 -12.91 19.92 -17.45
CA PHE A 348 -13.72 19.24 -16.43
C PHE A 348 -15.07 19.93 -16.26
N PHE A 349 -16.15 19.15 -16.25
CA PHE A 349 -17.50 19.67 -16.12
C PHE A 349 -18.07 19.39 -14.73
N SER A 350 -18.76 20.38 -14.18
CA SER A 350 -19.59 20.23 -13.01
C SER A 350 -20.93 20.89 -13.26
N SER A 351 -22.00 20.29 -12.76
CA SER A 351 -23.35 20.82 -12.86
C SER A 351 -24.07 20.56 -11.56
N ALA A 352 -24.82 21.53 -11.08
CA ALA A 352 -25.67 21.33 -9.92
C ALA A 352 -26.81 22.33 -9.89
N SER A 353 -27.97 21.88 -9.38
CA SER A 353 -29.17 22.72 -9.25
C SER A 353 -28.87 24.01 -8.47
N LEU A 354 -29.45 25.12 -8.92
CA LEU A 354 -29.46 26.39 -8.19
C LEU A 354 -30.74 26.55 -7.35
N GLU A 355 -31.54 25.50 -7.26
CA GLU A 355 -32.73 25.47 -6.41
C GLU A 355 -32.34 25.59 -4.93
N ASN A 356 -33.00 26.49 -4.21
CA ASN A 356 -32.70 26.81 -2.81
C ASN A 356 -31.24 27.19 -2.56
N VAL A 357 -30.62 27.88 -3.53
CA VAL A 357 -29.27 28.43 -3.38
C VAL A 357 -29.33 29.93 -3.10
N ASP A 358 -28.96 30.37 -1.90
CA ASP A 358 -28.98 31.78 -1.49
C ASP A 358 -27.78 32.54 -2.07
N ARG A 359 -26.61 31.90 -2.16
CA ARG A 359 -25.39 32.56 -2.66
C ARG A 359 -24.46 31.63 -3.41
N VAL A 360 -23.93 32.14 -4.52
CA VAL A 360 -22.84 31.53 -5.28
C VAL A 360 -21.65 32.48 -5.32
N LYS A 361 -20.45 31.97 -5.03
CA LYS A 361 -19.18 32.66 -5.20
C LYS A 361 -18.41 32.01 -6.33
N ILE A 362 -18.05 32.81 -7.33
CA ILE A 362 -17.31 32.37 -8.50
C ILE A 362 -15.89 32.91 -8.37
N PHE A 363 -14.90 32.04 -8.54
CA PHE A 363 -13.50 32.41 -8.63
C PHE A 363 -13.06 32.23 -10.07
N SER A 364 -12.64 33.30 -10.71
CA SER A 364 -12.13 33.29 -12.08
C SER A 364 -10.64 33.57 -12.09
N ASP A 365 -9.97 33.05 -13.10
CA ASP A 365 -8.64 33.49 -13.49
C ASP A 365 -8.71 34.93 -14.03
N GLU A 366 -7.99 35.86 -13.43
CA GLU A 366 -8.04 37.28 -13.86
C GLU A 366 -7.49 37.49 -15.28
N SER A 367 -6.57 36.64 -15.73
CA SER A 367 -5.90 36.81 -17.04
C SER A 367 -6.68 36.23 -18.23
N THR A 368 -7.45 35.16 -18.00
CA THR A 368 -8.18 34.42 -19.05
C THR A 368 -9.69 34.55 -18.92
N GLY A 369 -10.20 35.05 -17.77
CA GLY A 369 -11.63 35.11 -17.47
C GLY A 369 -12.27 33.74 -17.24
N ILE A 370 -11.50 32.65 -17.25
CA ILE A 370 -12.00 31.28 -17.08
C ILE A 370 -12.36 31.05 -15.61
N CYS A 371 -13.57 30.55 -15.35
CA CYS A 371 -14.05 30.18 -14.03
C CYS A 371 -13.22 29.04 -13.44
N ARG A 372 -12.36 29.31 -12.46
CA ARG A 372 -11.54 28.30 -11.79
C ARG A 372 -12.32 27.50 -10.75
N GLU A 373 -13.25 28.12 -10.04
CA GLU A 373 -13.99 27.46 -8.95
C GLU A 373 -15.35 28.13 -8.70
N LEU A 374 -16.32 27.34 -8.21
CA LEU A 374 -17.65 27.81 -7.85
C LEU A 374 -18.02 27.23 -6.48
N HIS A 375 -18.24 28.11 -5.50
CA HIS A 375 -18.70 27.77 -4.16
C HIS A 375 -20.17 28.16 -4.00
N LYS A 376 -21.00 27.24 -3.55
CA LYS A 376 -22.37 27.54 -3.11
C LYS A 376 -22.35 27.69 -1.59
N ALA A 377 -22.99 28.71 -1.08
CA ALA A 377 -23.11 28.95 0.36
C ALA A 377 -24.57 28.78 0.77
N ASP A 378 -24.94 27.54 1.13
CA ASP A 378 -26.18 27.19 1.81
C ASP A 378 -25.95 26.05 2.80
N ALA A 379 -26.80 25.97 3.81
CA ALA A 379 -26.59 25.26 5.07
C ALA A 379 -26.13 23.79 4.99
N HIS A 380 -26.16 23.07 3.85
CA HIS A 380 -25.83 21.64 3.84
C HIS A 380 -25.18 21.03 2.57
N VAL A 381 -24.79 21.78 1.52
CA VAL A 381 -24.21 21.14 0.31
C VAL A 381 -23.11 21.99 -0.34
N LEU A 382 -21.86 21.53 -0.24
CA LEU A 382 -20.75 21.96 -1.09
C LEU A 382 -20.79 21.14 -2.40
N LEU A 383 -20.29 21.68 -3.51
CA LEU A 383 -20.12 20.94 -4.77
C LEU A 383 -18.75 21.26 -5.37
N PRO A 384 -18.03 20.27 -5.95
CA PRO A 384 -16.79 20.52 -6.68
C PRO A 384 -17.07 21.37 -7.90
N SER A 385 -16.26 22.38 -8.17
CA SER A 385 -16.08 22.91 -9.52
C SER A 385 -14.62 23.29 -9.70
N VAL A 386 -13.95 22.70 -10.68
CA VAL A 386 -12.63 23.17 -11.12
C VAL A 386 -12.57 23.13 -12.64
N LEU A 387 -12.52 24.29 -13.31
CA LEU A 387 -11.98 24.38 -14.67
C LEU A 387 -10.56 24.91 -14.54
N VAL A 388 -9.57 24.03 -14.61
CA VAL A 388 -8.18 24.46 -14.83
C VAL A 388 -7.84 24.16 -16.29
N PRO A 389 -7.42 25.14 -17.09
CA PRO A 389 -6.80 24.84 -18.37
C PRO A 389 -5.47 24.12 -18.11
N SER A 390 -5.33 22.89 -18.61
CA SER A 390 -4.01 22.26 -18.75
C SER A 390 -3.30 22.94 -19.92
N TRP A 391 -2.26 23.72 -19.64
CA TRP A 391 -1.37 24.27 -20.66
C TRP A 391 -0.41 23.21 -21.18
#